data_AF-A0AAW1V1N1-F1
#
_entry.id   AF-A0AAW1V1N1-F1
#
_cell.length_a   1.000
_cell.length_b   1.000
_cell.length_c   1.000
_cell.angle_alpha   90.00
_cell.angle_beta   90.00
_cell.angle_gamma   90.00
#
_symmetry.space_group_name_H-M   'P 1'
#
loop_
_entity.id
_entity.type
_entity.pdbx_description
1 polymer ?
#
loop_
_entity_poly.entity_id
_entity_poly.type
_entity_poly.pdbx_seq_one_letter_code
_entity_poly.pdbx_strand_id
1 'polypeptide(L)'
;MGNLKKILLVIHLIWTCHADIDERKLIRIRGDIIFGGIFPMHEQISGRNDEPCGAVKEEKGMQRLEAMLYAIDEINMSSELLPNVSLGTLIIDSCSSDTYALEQSMEFVRSYMNQESRRNFLV
;
A
#
# COMPACT_ATOMS: atom_id res chain seq x y z
N MET A 1 -19.95 32.96 17.76
CA MET A 1 -18.60 32.95 17.15
C MET A 1 -17.94 31.55 17.13
N GLY A 2 -18.71 30.45 17.08
CA GLY A 2 -18.18 29.07 17.19
C GLY A 2 -18.34 28.19 15.94
N ASN A 3 -19.31 28.49 15.07
CA ASN A 3 -19.58 27.68 13.89
C ASN A 3 -18.67 28.03 12.69
N LEU A 4 -18.27 29.29 12.56
CA LEU A 4 -17.41 29.73 11.46
C LEU A 4 -16.00 29.16 11.56
N LYS A 5 -15.44 29.03 12.78
CA LYS A 5 -14.13 28.41 13.02
C LYS A 5 -14.12 26.91 12.72
N LYS A 6 -15.24 26.21 12.99
CA LYS A 6 -15.38 24.78 12.68
C LYS A 6 -15.50 24.53 11.17
N ILE A 7 -16.27 25.36 10.46
CA ILE A 7 -16.39 25.29 9.00
C ILE A 7 -15.04 25.54 8.33
N LEU A 8 -14.28 26.55 8.80
CA LEU A 8 -12.96 26.83 8.25
C LEU A 8 -11.99 25.65 8.44
N LEU A 9 -12.04 24.98 9.60
CA LEU A 9 -11.18 23.83 9.90
C LEU A 9 -11.53 22.60 9.05
N VAL A 10 -12.82 22.36 8.77
CA VAL A 10 -13.26 21.29 7.86
C VAL A 10 -12.85 21.58 6.42
N ILE A 11 -12.99 22.82 5.94
CA ILE A 11 -12.54 23.22 4.61
C ILE A 11 -11.00 23.08 4.50
N HIS A 12 -10.26 23.43 5.55
CA HIS A 12 -8.81 23.22 5.60
C HIS A 12 -8.45 21.74 5.56
N LEU A 13 -9.12 20.89 6.33
CA LEU A 13 -8.89 19.44 6.34
C LEU A 13 -9.21 18.79 4.98
N ILE A 14 -10.28 19.24 4.30
CA ILE A 14 -10.64 18.77 2.96
C ILE A 14 -9.61 19.24 1.92
N TRP A 15 -9.03 20.43 2.06
CA TRP A 15 -7.96 20.90 1.17
C TRP A 15 -6.59 20.29 1.46
N THR A 16 -6.27 19.98 2.72
CA THR A 16 -5.02 19.30 3.08
C THR A 16 -5.06 17.80 2.85
N CYS A 17 -6.25 17.21 2.70
CA CYS A 17 -6.40 15.81 2.33
C CYS A 17 -6.48 15.71 0.81
N HIS A 18 -5.33 15.89 0.14
CA HIS A 18 -5.10 15.20 -1.13
C HIS A 18 -4.88 13.72 -0.79
N ALA A 19 -5.96 13.01 -0.50
CA ALA A 19 -5.94 11.58 -0.66
C ALA A 19 -5.89 11.35 -2.17
N ASP A 20 -4.68 11.23 -2.72
CA ASP A 20 -4.51 10.60 -4.03
C ASP A 20 -5.08 9.19 -3.87
N ILE A 21 -6.33 9.00 -4.31
CA ILE A 21 -6.89 7.69 -4.55
C ILE A 21 -6.17 7.20 -5.81
N ASP A 22 -4.97 6.66 -5.61
CA ASP A 22 -4.27 5.92 -6.66
C ASP A 22 -5.21 4.78 -7.08
N GLU A 23 -5.58 4.72 -8.36
CA GLU A 23 -6.42 3.64 -8.92
C GLU A 23 -5.75 2.25 -8.79
N ARG A 24 -4.54 2.20 -8.24
CA ARG A 24 -3.81 0.97 -7.92
C ARG A 24 -4.33 0.39 -6.61
N LYS A 25 -4.77 -0.87 -6.65
CA LYS A 25 -5.09 -1.70 -5.47
C LYS A 25 -3.83 -2.07 -4.69
N LEU A 26 -3.10 -1.06 -4.22
CA LEU A 26 -1.89 -1.20 -3.43
C LEU A 26 -2.00 -0.40 -2.14
N ILE A 27 -1.32 -0.88 -1.10
CA ILE A 27 -1.18 -0.19 0.18
C ILE A 27 0.28 0.18 0.32
N ARG A 28 0.58 1.46 0.54
CA ARG A 28 1.96 1.93 0.69
C ARG A 28 2.15 2.62 2.04
N ILE A 29 3.08 2.08 2.82
CA ILE A 29 3.60 2.70 4.05
C ILE A 29 5.04 3.12 3.77
N ARG A 30 5.35 4.39 4.05
CA ARG A 30 6.69 4.94 3.82
C ARG A 30 7.66 4.41 4.87
N GLY A 31 8.93 4.31 4.48
CA GLY A 31 10.07 3.98 5.33
C GLY A 31 11.35 4.11 4.53
N ASP A 32 12.48 4.03 5.21
CA ASP A 32 13.82 4.05 4.60
C ASP A 32 14.06 2.81 3.75
N ILE A 33 13.58 1.65 4.23
CA ILE A 33 13.57 0.39 3.48
C ILE A 33 12.12 -0.03 3.27
N ILE A 34 11.75 -0.35 2.03
CA ILE A 34 10.40 -0.80 1.69
C ILE A 34 10.39 -2.32 1.50
N PHE A 35 9.61 -3.03 2.31
CA PHE A 35 9.31 -4.44 2.08
C PHE A 35 8.10 -4.60 1.15
N GLY A 36 8.29 -5.30 0.04
CA GLY A 36 7.19 -5.67 -0.86
C GLY A 36 6.44 -6.91 -0.34
N GLY A 37 5.11 -6.91 -0.45
CA GLY A 37 4.26 -8.05 -0.09
C GLY A 37 3.12 -8.25 -1.07
N ILE A 38 2.83 -9.51 -1.42
CA ILE A 38 1.68 -9.88 -2.25
C ILE A 38 0.79 -10.82 -1.44
N PHE A 39 -0.45 -10.40 -1.19
CA PHE A 39 -1.38 -11.13 -0.32
C PHE A 39 -2.71 -11.41 -1.02
N PRO A 40 -3.31 -12.59 -0.82
CA PRO A 40 -4.63 -12.93 -1.37
C PRO A 40 -5.74 -12.35 -0.50
N MET A 41 -5.90 -11.02 -0.52
CA MET A 41 -6.86 -10.31 0.34
C MET A 41 -8.30 -10.50 -0.15
N HIS A 42 -8.49 -10.71 -1.46
CA HIS A 42 -9.81 -11.02 -2.03
C HIS A 42 -9.84 -12.39 -2.73
N GLU A 43 -11.05 -12.91 -2.91
CA GLU A 43 -11.34 -14.06 -3.77
C GLU A 43 -11.14 -13.71 -5.24
N GLN A 44 -10.91 -14.74 -6.07
CA GLN A 44 -10.88 -14.59 -7.50
C GLN A 44 -12.30 -14.68 -8.07
N ILE A 45 -12.72 -13.68 -8.84
CA ILE A 45 -13.91 -13.78 -9.68
C ILE A 45 -13.50 -14.40 -11.03
N SER A 46 -14.05 -15.57 -11.36
CA SER A 46 -13.85 -16.17 -12.68
C SER A 46 -14.62 -15.40 -13.76
N GLY A 47 -13.99 -15.17 -14.91
CA GLY A 47 -14.64 -14.58 -16.10
C GLY A 47 -14.67 -13.05 -16.17
N ARG A 48 -14.06 -12.33 -15.22
CA ARG A 48 -13.86 -10.87 -15.28
C ARG A 48 -12.38 -10.54 -15.17
N ASN A 49 -11.72 -10.33 -16.30
CA ASN A 49 -10.28 -10.04 -16.32
C ASN A 49 -9.97 -8.63 -15.80
N ASP A 50 -10.86 -7.66 -16.06
CA ASP A 50 -10.65 -6.25 -15.68
C ASP A 50 -10.93 -6.00 -14.19
N GLU A 51 -11.75 -6.85 -13.56
CA GLU A 51 -12.07 -6.79 -12.12
C GLU A 51 -11.98 -8.19 -11.49
N PRO A 52 -10.75 -8.71 -11.26
CA PRO A 52 -10.56 -10.09 -10.82
C PRO A 52 -10.89 -10.32 -9.34
N CYS A 53 -11.15 -9.26 -8.57
CA CYS A 53 -11.25 -9.29 -7.11
C CYS A 53 -12.71 -9.40 -6.66
N GLY A 54 -12.99 -10.44 -5.86
CA GLY A 54 -14.28 -10.76 -5.27
C GLY A 54 -14.44 -10.30 -3.83
N ALA A 55 -15.05 -11.14 -3.00
CA ALA A 55 -15.22 -10.85 -1.58
C ALA A 55 -13.88 -10.85 -0.82
N VAL A 56 -13.82 -10.14 0.30
CA VAL A 56 -12.66 -10.12 1.19
C VAL A 56 -12.47 -11.51 1.82
N LYS A 57 -11.23 -11.97 1.87
CA LYS A 57 -10.80 -13.20 2.52
C LYS A 57 -10.14 -12.87 3.85
N GLU A 58 -10.93 -12.93 4.92
CA GLU A 58 -10.45 -12.71 6.28
C GLU A 58 -9.37 -13.72 6.67
N GLU A 59 -9.58 -15.00 6.36
CA GLU A 59 -8.64 -16.07 6.65
C GLU A 59 -7.51 -16.17 5.61
N LYS A 60 -6.27 -16.38 6.08
CA LYS A 60 -5.05 -16.61 5.27
C LYS A 60 -4.65 -15.50 4.29
N GLY A 61 -5.53 -14.55 3.99
CA GLY A 61 -5.26 -13.30 3.26
C GLY A 61 -4.94 -12.18 4.24
N MET A 62 -6.00 -11.59 4.81
CA MET A 62 -5.89 -10.46 5.74
C MET A 62 -5.02 -10.79 6.96
N GLN A 63 -5.15 -11.99 7.54
CA GLN A 63 -4.29 -12.41 8.67
C GLN A 63 -2.79 -12.37 8.35
N ARG A 64 -2.38 -12.70 7.12
CA ARG A 64 -0.96 -12.67 6.73
C ARG A 64 -0.47 -11.25 6.49
N LEU A 65 -1.33 -10.40 5.95
CA LEU A 65 -1.07 -8.97 5.84
C LEU A 65 -0.86 -8.36 7.24
N GLU A 66 -1.82 -8.57 8.14
CA GLU A 66 -1.73 -8.08 9.53
C GLU A 66 -0.49 -8.61 10.24
N ALA A 67 -0.13 -9.88 10.04
CA ALA A 67 1.10 -10.44 10.60
C ALA A 67 2.37 -9.74 10.09
N MET A 68 2.42 -9.36 8.80
CA MET A 68 3.53 -8.60 8.25
C MET A 68 3.58 -7.18 8.84
N LEU A 69 2.44 -6.50 8.92
CA LEU A 69 2.35 -5.15 9.49
C LEU A 69 2.77 -5.15 10.96
N TYR A 70 2.26 -6.10 11.75
CA TYR A 70 2.67 -6.31 13.13
C TYR A 70 4.18 -6.52 13.25
N ALA A 71 4.77 -7.38 12.43
CA ALA A 71 6.21 -7.63 12.46
C ALA A 71 7.03 -6.37 12.11
N ILE A 72 6.57 -5.56 11.15
CA ILE A 72 7.20 -4.28 10.81
C ILE A 72 7.15 -3.32 11.99
N ASP A 73 5.99 -3.20 12.64
CA ASP A 73 5.82 -2.33 13.80
C ASP A 73 6.74 -2.75 14.96
N GLU A 74 6.81 -4.05 15.27
CA GLU A 74 7.71 -4.57 16.31
C GLU A 74 9.19 -4.27 16.01
N ILE A 75 9.61 -4.38 14.75
CA ILE A 75 10.98 -4.03 14.35
C ILE A 75 11.22 -2.53 14.49
N ASN A 76 10.30 -1.69 13.99
CA ASN A 76 10.43 -0.23 14.06
C ASN A 76 10.41 0.32 15.50
N MET A 77 9.74 -0.39 16.43
CA MET A 77 9.72 -0.05 17.86
C MET A 77 10.95 -0.57 18.62
N SER A 78 11.69 -1.53 18.05
CA SER A 78 12.87 -2.09 18.71
C SER A 78 14.07 -1.14 18.64
N SER A 79 14.68 -0.87 19.79
CA SER A 79 15.96 -0.15 19.83
C SER A 79 17.17 -1.02 19.44
N GLU A 80 16.98 -2.33 19.35
CA GLU A 80 18.04 -3.29 19.03
C GLU A 80 18.07 -3.65 17.53
N LEU A 81 16.89 -3.77 16.92
CA LEU A 81 16.76 -4.13 15.51
C LEU A 81 16.64 -2.89 14.64
N LEU A 82 17.56 -2.72 13.69
CA LEU A 82 17.58 -1.62 12.72
C LEU A 82 17.51 -0.21 13.36
N PRO A 83 18.41 0.13 14.30
CA PRO A 83 18.38 1.44 14.94
C PRO A 83 18.56 2.56 13.91
N ASN A 84 17.67 3.56 13.96
CA ASN A 84 17.61 4.71 13.04
C ASN A 84 17.25 4.37 11.59
N VAL A 85 16.68 3.19 11.32
CA VAL A 85 16.16 2.82 10.00
C VAL A 85 14.71 2.40 10.15
N SER A 86 13.82 3.10 9.44
CA SER A 86 12.40 2.77 9.41
C SER A 86 12.07 1.78 8.29
N LEU A 87 11.34 0.74 8.62
CA LEU A 87 10.74 -0.17 7.66
C LEU A 87 9.37 0.35 7.23
N GLY A 88 9.18 0.47 5.93
CA GLY A 88 7.89 0.67 5.28
C GLY A 88 7.47 -0.57 4.52
N THR A 89 6.32 -0.49 3.86
CA THR A 89 5.79 -1.61 3.07
C THR A 89 5.11 -1.14 1.80
N LEU A 90 5.12 -2.01 0.80
CA LEU A 90 4.25 -1.93 -0.35
C LEU A 90 3.53 -3.26 -0.52
N ILE A 91 2.22 -3.24 -0.30
CA ILE A 91 1.35 -4.41 -0.35
C ILE A 91 0.52 -4.36 -1.62
N ILE A 92 0.43 -5.51 -2.29
CA ILE A 92 -0.37 -5.74 -3.49
C ILE A 92 -1.39 -6.83 -3.17
N ASP A 93 -2.63 -6.60 -3.59
CA ASP A 93 -3.64 -7.65 -3.59
C ASP A 93 -3.47 -8.58 -4.80
N SER A 94 -3.28 -9.87 -4.57
CA SER A 94 -3.30 -10.85 -5.67
C SER A 94 -4.70 -11.21 -6.14
N CYS A 95 -5.74 -10.88 -5.36
CA CYS A 95 -7.11 -11.31 -5.61
C CYS A 95 -7.23 -12.83 -5.82
N SER A 96 -6.35 -13.58 -5.16
CA SER A 96 -6.21 -15.04 -5.31
C SER A 96 -6.01 -15.51 -6.76
N SER A 97 -5.50 -14.65 -7.65
CA SER A 97 -5.28 -14.94 -9.07
C SER A 97 -3.80 -14.80 -9.44
N ASP A 98 -3.20 -15.89 -9.94
CA ASP A 98 -1.77 -15.90 -10.31
C ASP A 98 -1.46 -14.94 -11.47
N THR A 99 -2.35 -14.86 -12.47
CA THR A 99 -2.19 -13.97 -13.63
C THR A 99 -2.24 -12.51 -13.22
N TYR A 100 -3.19 -12.16 -12.35
CA TYR A 100 -3.31 -10.79 -11.84
C TYR A 100 -2.13 -10.43 -10.93
N ALA A 101 -1.71 -11.36 -10.05
CA ALA A 101 -0.53 -11.16 -9.21
C ALA A 101 0.74 -10.90 -10.04
N LEU A 102 0.93 -11.64 -11.14
CA LEU A 102 2.06 -11.43 -12.05
C LEU A 102 2.00 -10.05 -12.72
N GLU A 103 0.83 -9.64 -13.21
CA GLU A 103 0.65 -8.33 -13.83
C GLU A 103 0.97 -7.20 -12.85
N GLN A 104 0.43 -7.26 -11.64
CA GLN A 104 0.70 -6.26 -10.59
C GLN A 104 2.17 -6.27 -10.16
N SER A 105 2.82 -7.45 -10.10
CA SER A 105 4.25 -7.56 -9.82
C SER A 105 5.10 -6.89 -10.90
N MET A 106 4.75 -7.07 -12.17
CA MET A 106 5.44 -6.41 -13.28
C MET A 106 5.24 -4.90 -13.23
N GLU A 107 4.02 -4.43 -12.94
CA GLU A 107 3.72 -3.00 -12.81
C GLU A 107 4.49 -2.36 -11.64
N PHE A 108 4.63 -3.08 -10.52
CA PHE A 108 5.47 -2.64 -9.41
C PHE A 108 6.93 -2.42 -9.85
N VAL A 109 7.53 -3.41 -10.52
CA VAL A 109 8.91 -3.30 -11.01
C VAL A 109 9.04 -2.15 -12.01
N ARG A 110 8.12 -2.01 -12.96
CA ARG A 110 8.11 -0.91 -13.93
C ARG A 110 8.01 0.45 -13.26
N SER A 111 7.10 0.62 -12.31
CA SER A 111 6.94 1.87 -11.55
C SER A 111 8.22 2.25 -10.82
N TYR A 112 8.91 1.27 -10.23
CA TYR A 112 10.19 1.49 -9.56
C TYR A 112 11.29 1.93 -10.54
N MET A 113 11.45 1.22 -11.66
CA MET A 113 12.44 1.57 -12.70
C MET A 113 12.18 2.95 -13.31
N ASN A 114 10.91 3.32 -13.50
CA ASN A 114 10.51 4.62 -14.02
C ASN A 114 10.75 5.75 -13.01
N GLN A 115 10.53 5.50 -11.72
CA GLN A 115 10.86 6.46 -10.65
C GLN A 115 12.37 6.65 -10.52
N GLU A 116 13.16 5.57 -10.63
CA GLU A 116 14.62 5.62 -10.66
C GLU A 116 15.12 6.41 -11.88
N SER A 117 14.54 6.18 -13.05
CA SER A 117 14.82 6.96 -14.26
C SER A 117 14.48 8.45 -14.12
N ARG A 118 13.41 8.81 -13.40
CA ARG A 118 13.10 10.22 -13.08
C ARG A 118 14.05 10.82 -12.05
N ARG A 119 14.51 10.05 -11.06
CA ARG A 119 15.54 10.51 -10.10
C ARG A 119 16.86 10.81 -10.81
N ASN A 120 17.26 10.00 -11.79
CA ASN A 120 18.49 10.20 -12.55
C ASN A 120 18.44 11.39 -13.52
N PHE A 121 17.28 12.04 -13.69
CA PHE A 121 17.14 13.25 -14.51
C PHE A 121 17.14 14.55 -13.67
N LEU A 122 17.24 14.45 -12.34
CA LEU A 122 17.29 15.58 -11.41
C LEU A 122 18.66 15.75 -10.72
N VAL A 123 19.72 15.15 -11.27
CA VAL A 123 21.12 15.39 -10.89
C VAL A 123 21.86 16.01 -12.07
#